data_AF-A0A536P7D4-F1
#
_entry.id   AF-A0A536P7D4-F1
#
_cell.length_a   1.000
_cell.length_b   1.000
_cell.length_c   1.000
_cell.angle_alpha   90.00
_cell.angle_beta   90.00
_cell.angle_gamma   90.00
#
_symmetry.space_group_name_H-M   'P 1'
#
loop_
_entity.id
_entity.type
_entity.pdbx_description
1 polymer ?
#
loop_
_entity_poly.entity_id
_entity_poly.type
_entity_poly.pdbx_seq_one_letter_code
_entity_poly.pdbx_strand_id
1 'polypeptide(L)' 'MLQATDLTSKIDTVDPEVGAAIRDEFERQQYTLELIPSENIASPAVLQALGSLLNNKY' A
#
# COMPACT_ATOMS: atom_id res chain seq x y z
N MET A 1 -13.36 -8.81 2.89
CA MET A 1 -12.39 -8.40 1.87
C MET A 1 -11.79 -7.09 2.35
N LEU A 2 -10.47 -6.98 2.48
CA LEU A 2 -9.84 -5.72 2.93
C LEU A 2 -10.18 -4.61 1.91
N GLN A 3 -10.70 -3.48 2.39
CA GLN A 3 -10.92 -2.29 1.57
C GLN A 3 -9.70 -1.37 1.67
N ALA A 4 -9.39 -0.60 0.63
CA ALA A 4 -8.25 0.33 0.60
C ALA A 4 -8.26 1.33 1.77
N THR A 5 -9.45 1.71 2.22
CA THR A 5 -9.68 2.58 3.39
C THR A 5 -9.17 1.97 4.70
N ASP A 6 -9.21 0.65 4.84
CA ASP A 6 -8.78 -0.05 6.05
C ASP A 6 -7.25 0.01 6.22
N LEU A 7 -6.53 0.07 5.11
CA LEU A 7 -5.06 0.17 5.05
C LEU A 7 -4.53 1.58 5.35
N THR A 8 -5.33 2.61 5.12
CA THR A 8 -4.89 4.02 5.13
C THR A 8 -5.42 4.83 6.31
N SER A 9 -6.31 4.28 7.14
CA SER A 9 -6.98 5.00 8.25
C SER A 9 -6.05 5.79 9.19
N LYS A 10 -4.87 5.26 9.53
CA LYS A 10 -3.87 5.96 10.35
C LYS A 10 -3.15 7.05 9.57
N ILE A 11 -2.89 6.82 8.30
CA ILE A 11 -2.26 7.80 7.40
C ILE A 11 -3.21 8.96 7.20
N ASP A 12 -4.49 8.71 6.94
CA ASP A 12 -5.50 9.77 6.73
C ASP A 12 -5.60 10.77 7.89
N THR A 13 -5.43 10.29 9.13
CA THR A 13 -5.47 11.17 10.31
C THR A 13 -4.26 12.10 10.43
N VAL A 14 -3.13 11.73 9.84
CA VAL A 14 -1.86 12.47 9.92
C VAL A 14 -1.62 13.27 8.64
N ASP A 15 -1.90 12.65 7.49
CA ASP A 15 -1.69 13.14 6.15
C ASP A 15 -2.79 12.60 5.19
N PRO A 16 -3.92 13.30 5.06
CA PRO A 16 -5.02 12.88 4.19
C PRO A 16 -4.69 12.94 2.70
N GLU A 17 -3.70 13.74 2.29
CA GLU A 17 -3.29 13.83 0.88
C GLU A 17 -2.54 12.56 0.47
N VAL A 18 -1.58 12.11 1.29
CA VAL A 18 -0.89 10.83 1.07
C VAL A 18 -1.85 9.65 1.15
N GLY A 19 -2.77 9.67 2.12
CA GLY A 19 -3.80 8.65 2.24
C GLY A 19 -4.67 8.52 0.98
N ALA A 20 -5.05 9.65 0.37
CA ALA A 20 -5.79 9.67 -0.90
C ALA A 20 -4.95 9.10 -2.05
N ALA A 21 -3.70 9.54 -2.21
CA ALA A 21 -2.82 9.04 -3.27
C ALA A 21 -2.60 7.52 -3.19
N ILE A 22 -2.49 6.95 -1.99
CA ILE A 22 -2.36 5.49 -1.81
C ILE A 22 -3.63 4.75 -2.26
N ARG A 23 -4.81 5.29 -1.96
CA ARG A 23 -6.08 4.68 -2.40
C ARG A 23 -6.26 4.74 -3.91
N ASP A 24 -5.92 5.87 -4.53
CA ASP A 24 -5.98 6.04 -5.97
C ASP A 24 -5.04 5.04 -6.68
N GLU A 25 -3.83 4.82 -6.16
CA GLU A 25 -2.91 3.82 -6.70
C GLU A 25 -3.38 2.39 -6.46
N PHE A 26 -4.00 2.10 -5.31
CA PHE A 26 -4.63 0.80 -5.08
C PHE A 26 -5.70 0.50 -6.14
N GLU A 27 -6.60 1.46 -6.41
CA GLU A 27 -7.61 1.29 -7.44
C GLU A 27 -6.98 1.12 -8.83
N ARG A 28 -5.96 1.91 -9.15
CA ARG A 28 -5.20 1.79 -10.41
C ARG A 28 -4.66 0.36 -10.59
N GLN A 29 -3.99 -0.20 -9.60
CA GLN A 29 -3.42 -1.55 -9.67
C GLN A 29 -4.49 -2.65 -9.70
N GLN A 30 -5.62 -2.47 -9.01
CA GLN A 30 -6.71 -3.46 -9.00
C GLN A 30 -7.45 -3.53 -10.34
N TYR A 31 -7.61 -2.39 -11.02
CA TYR A 31 -8.45 -2.27 -12.20
C TYR A 31 -7.67 -2.09 -13.51
N THR A 32 -6.35 -2.11 -13.47
CA THR A 32 -5.48 -2.08 -14.66
C THR A 32 -4.85 -3.45 -14.91
N LEU A 33 -4.84 -3.89 -16.17
CA LEU A 33 -4.06 -5.06 -16.56
C LEU A 33 -2.58 -4.67 -16.66
N GLU A 34 -1.78 -5.09 -15.70
CA GLU A 34 -0.33 -4.85 -15.69
C GLU A 34 0.41 -5.81 -16.63
N LEU A 35 1.09 -5.26 -17.63
CA LEU A 35 1.82 -6.03 -18.65
C LEU A 35 3.34 -5.79 -18.62
N ILE A 36 3.83 -5.07 -17.61
CA ILE A 36 5.26 -4.80 -17.44
C ILE A 36 5.91 -6.06 -16.82
N PRO A 37 6.80 -6.78 -17.53
CA PRO A 37 7.29 -8.09 -17.07
C PRO A 37 8.12 -8.05 -15.79
N SER A 38 8.69 -6.89 -15.46
CA SER A 38 9.50 -6.68 -14.26
C SER A 38 8.69 -6.26 -13.03
N GLU A 39 7.42 -5.91 -13.19
CA GLU A 39 6.55 -5.51 -12.08
C GLU A 39 5.82 -6.71 -11.49
N ASN A 40 5.45 -6.60 -10.21
CA ASN A 40 4.79 -7.67 -9.48
C ASN A 40 4.03 -7.12 -8.26
N ILE A 41 3.06 -7.87 -7.74
CA ILE A 41 2.30 -7.54 -6.55
C ILE A 41 2.85 -8.32 -5.36
N ALA A 42 3.45 -7.61 -4.39
CA ALA A 42 4.00 -8.23 -3.19
C ALA A 42 2.90 -8.81 -2.29
N SER A 43 3.21 -9.89 -1.58
CA SER A 43 2.25 -10.48 -0.65
C SER A 43 2.04 -9.59 0.59
N PRO A 44 0.87 -9.63 1.24
CA PRO A 44 0.61 -8.86 2.46
C PRO A 44 1.64 -9.13 3.57
N ALA A 45 2.14 -10.37 3.68
CA ALA A 45 3.16 -10.73 4.66
C ALA A 45 4.49 -9.99 4.43
N VAL A 46 4.89 -9.80 3.16
CA VAL A 46 6.09 -9.03 2.80
C VAL A 46 5.91 -7.55 3.16
N LEU A 47 4.75 -6.97 2.85
CA LEU A 47 4.45 -5.57 3.18
C LEU A 47 4.38 -5.32 4.70
N GLN A 48 3.81 -6.26 5.47
CA GLN A 48 3.81 -6.20 6.93
C GLN A 48 5.22 -6.23 7.52
N ALA A 49 6.10 -7.08 6.98
CA ALA A 49 7.50 -7.11 7.40
C ALA A 49 8.22 -5.80 7.06
N LEU A 50 7.94 -5.23 5.89
CA LEU A 50 8.50 -3.93 5.45
C LEU A 50 8.10 -2.78 6.38
N GLY A 51 6.86 -2.76 6.88
CA GLY A 51 6.37 -1.75 7.83
C GLY A 51 6.71 -2.00 9.31
N SER A 52 7.58 -2.96 9.60
CA SER A 52 7.86 -3.38 10.98
C SER A 52 8.93 -2.54 11.69
N LEU A 53 9.11 -2.84 12.98
CA LEU A 53 10.12 -2.24 13.86
C LEU A 53 11.57 -2.42 13.37
N LEU A 54 11.82 -3.31 12.41
CA LEU A 54 13.15 -3.54 11.84
C LEU A 54 13.75 -2.27 11.21
N ASN A 55 12.91 -1.33 10.74
CA ASN A 55 13.37 -0.05 10.21
C ASN A 55 13.97 0.90 11.25
N ASN A 56 13.88 0.59 12.55
CA ASN A 56 14.41 1.44 13.61
C ASN A 56 15.88 1.16 13.94
N LYS A 57 16.50 0.20 13.25
CA LYS A 57 17.84 -0.30 13.59
C LYS A 57 18.88 0.09 12.53
N TYR A 58 20.02 0.61 13.01
CA TYR A 58 21.28 0.76 12.25
C TYR A 58 21.94 -0.58 11.91
#